data_AF-A0A7G5XCA5-F1
#
_entry.id   AF-A0A7G5XCA5-F1
#
_cell.length_a   1.000
_cell.length_b   1.000
_cell.length_c   1.000
_cell.angle_alpha   90.00
_cell.angle_beta   90.00
_cell.angle_gamma   90.00
#
_symmetry.space_group_name_H-M   'P 1'
#
loop_
_entity.id
_entity.type
_entity.pdbx_description
1 polymer ?
#
loop_
_entity_poly.entity_id
_entity_poly.type
_entity_poly.pdbx_seq_one_letter_code
_entity_poly.pdbx_strand_id
1 'polypeptide(L)'
;MKKEYWINVKHVDNRLVIFLNGETVWDSGIVHGDPEINQFINITDLLHEHPEYSSELIFEGFNDTYNSNGADDQLNPWHFQYRVFAKTIDENGKVVREIDLIRPYNERHLSNPNIKAIDNSYQLAMKEQEFKVISHSLAQRYSQ
;
A
#
# COMPACT_ATOMS: atom_id res chain seq x y z
N MET A 1 -3.33 -27.43 1.87
CA MET A 1 -3.22 -26.15 1.11
C MET A 1 -2.94 -25.01 2.09
N LYS A 2 -1.94 -24.18 1.81
CA LYS A 2 -1.56 -23.01 2.63
C LYS A 2 -2.07 -21.74 1.94
N LYS A 3 -2.56 -20.76 2.71
CA LYS A 3 -2.86 -19.43 2.20
C LYS A 3 -1.83 -18.43 2.71
N GLU A 4 -1.38 -17.56 1.82
CA GLU A 4 -0.45 -16.48 2.15
C GLU A 4 -0.99 -15.15 1.63
N TYR A 5 -0.68 -14.08 2.36
CA TYR A 5 -1.11 -12.72 2.05
C TYR A 5 0.11 -11.86 1.74
N TRP A 6 0.01 -11.15 0.63
CA TRP A 6 1.14 -10.44 0.04
C TRP A 6 0.73 -9.04 -0.39
N ILE A 7 1.66 -8.12 -0.27
CA ILE A 7 1.61 -6.80 -0.90
C ILE A 7 2.60 -6.82 -2.06
N ASN A 8 2.19 -6.26 -3.20
CA ASN A 8 3.10 -5.95 -4.29
C ASN A 8 3.07 -4.46 -4.58
N VAL A 9 4.23 -3.81 -4.48
CA VAL A 9 4.42 -2.40 -4.83
C VAL A 9 5.15 -2.35 -6.16
N LYS A 10 4.52 -1.76 -7.18
CA LYS A 10 5.08 -1.67 -8.53
C LYS A 10 5.76 -0.35 -8.82
N HIS A 11 5.13 0.76 -8.44
CA HIS A 11 5.64 2.09 -8.72
C HIS A 11 5.53 2.97 -7.48
N VAL A 12 6.52 3.83 -7.28
CA VAL A 12 6.56 4.84 -6.22
C VAL A 12 7.24 6.09 -6.77
N ASP A 13 6.59 7.23 -6.62
CA ASP A 13 7.17 8.56 -6.79
C ASP A 13 7.01 9.31 -5.47
N ASN A 14 8.07 9.95 -4.97
CA ASN A 14 8.26 10.36 -3.57
C ASN A 14 8.43 9.18 -2.60
N ARG A 15 7.74 9.13 -1.46
CA ARG A 15 7.94 8.09 -0.43
C ARG A 15 6.63 7.41 -0.07
N LEU A 16 6.64 6.08 -0.03
CA LEU A 16 5.55 5.23 0.45
C LEU A 16 6.01 4.46 1.69
N VAL A 17 5.26 4.60 2.77
CA VAL A 17 5.43 3.80 3.99
C VAL A 17 4.17 2.96 4.20
N ILE A 18 4.37 1.69 4.53
CA ILE A 18 3.29 0.74 4.76
C ILE A 18 3.31 0.33 6.22
N PHE A 19 2.15 0.46 6.87
CA PHE A 19 1.95 0.06 8.26
C PHE A 19 0.91 -1.06 8.34
N LEU A 20 1.14 -2.03 9.23
CA LEU A 20 0.17 -3.05 9.59
C LEU A 20 0.08 -3.13 11.11
N ASN A 21 -1.11 -2.91 11.66
CA ASN A 21 -1.37 -2.92 13.11
C ASN A 21 -0.45 -1.96 13.90
N GLY A 22 -0.10 -0.83 13.30
CA GLY A 22 0.79 0.19 13.89
C GLY A 22 2.29 -0.06 13.65
N GLU A 23 2.69 -1.22 13.15
CA GLU A 23 4.08 -1.55 12.86
C GLU A 23 4.45 -1.21 11.41
N THR A 24 5.64 -0.65 11.18
CA THR A 24 6.14 -0.40 9.83
C THR A 24 6.56 -1.73 9.19
N VAL A 25 5.85 -2.15 8.14
CA VAL A 25 6.17 -3.38 7.40
C VAL A 25 7.10 -3.13 6.23
N TRP A 26 7.07 -1.92 5.67
CA TRP A 26 7.95 -1.51 4.56
C TRP A 26 8.00 0.00 4.39
N ASP A 27 9.15 0.51 3.92
CA ASP A 27 9.38 1.91 3.57
C ASP A 27 10.20 1.96 2.29
N SER A 28 9.72 2.70 1.28
CA SER A 28 10.42 2.85 0.01
C SER A 28 11.68 3.71 0.12
N GLY A 29 11.79 4.53 1.17
CA GLY A 29 12.65 5.72 1.15
C GLY A 29 12.14 6.76 0.14
N ILE A 30 12.89 7.84 -0.05
CA ILE A 30 12.57 8.87 -1.04
C ILE A 30 12.99 8.37 -2.43
N VAL A 31 12.03 8.30 -3.35
CA VAL A 31 12.18 7.84 -4.73
C VAL A 31 11.72 8.94 -5.69
N HIS A 32 12.36 9.06 -6.85
CA HIS A 32 12.01 10.07 -7.86
C HIS A 32 11.88 9.48 -9.24
N GLY A 33 10.94 10.00 -10.02
CA GLY A 33 10.77 9.67 -11.43
C GLY A 33 9.92 8.43 -11.70
N ASP A 34 9.11 8.03 -10.71
CA ASP A 34 8.15 6.92 -10.81
C ASP A 34 8.74 5.58 -11.30
N PRO A 35 9.92 5.13 -10.79
CA PRO A 35 10.54 3.90 -11.26
C PRO A 35 9.69 2.66 -10.93
N GLU A 36 9.84 1.62 -11.74
CA GLU A 36 9.34 0.30 -11.41
C GLU A 36 10.21 -0.32 -10.32
N ILE A 37 9.62 -0.63 -9.16
CA ILE A 37 10.29 -1.25 -8.00
C ILE A 37 9.95 -2.74 -7.93
N ASN A 38 8.72 -3.12 -8.28
CA ASN A 38 8.20 -4.50 -8.23
C ASN A 38 8.56 -5.28 -6.93
N GLN A 39 8.37 -4.64 -5.78
CA GLN A 39 8.65 -5.20 -4.47
C GLN A 39 7.51 -6.11 -4.01
N PHE A 40 7.84 -7.24 -3.37
CA PHE A 40 6.88 -8.15 -2.72
C PHE A 40 7.13 -8.20 -1.22
N ILE A 41 6.06 -8.05 -0.44
CA ILE A 41 6.10 -8.03 1.03
C ILE A 41 5.10 -9.07 1.54
N ASN A 42 5.57 -10.05 2.33
CA ASN A 42 4.70 -11.04 2.95
C ASN A 42 4.15 -10.47 4.26
N ILE A 43 2.83 -10.49 4.42
CA ILE A 43 2.13 -10.00 5.61
C ILE A 43 1.32 -11.11 6.31
N THR A 44 1.54 -12.36 5.94
CA THR A 44 0.76 -13.52 6.41
C THR A 44 0.82 -13.64 7.93
N ASP A 45 2.03 -13.69 8.50
CA ASP A 45 2.21 -13.93 9.93
C ASP A 45 1.66 -12.77 10.78
N LEU A 46 1.86 -11.54 10.31
CA LEU A 46 1.35 -10.32 10.97
C LEU A 46 -0.18 -10.25 10.99
N LEU A 47 -0.85 -10.68 9.90
CA LEU A 47 -2.32 -10.78 9.90
C LEU A 47 -2.80 -11.88 10.85
N HIS A 48 -2.06 -12.99 10.93
CA HIS A 48 -2.43 -14.15 11.74
C HIS A 48 -2.06 -14.05 13.22
N GLU A 49 -1.36 -13.00 13.66
CA GLU A 49 -0.99 -12.80 15.07
C GLU A 49 -2.23 -12.65 15.96
N HIS A 50 -3.25 -11.94 15.48
CA HIS A 50 -4.47 -11.60 16.22
C HIS A 50 -5.72 -11.75 15.33
N PRO A 51 -6.07 -12.98 14.90
CA PRO A 51 -7.09 -13.23 13.87
C PRO A 51 -8.52 -12.89 14.32
N GLU A 52 -8.77 -12.76 15.62
CA GLU A 52 -10.05 -12.39 16.22
C GLU A 52 -10.36 -10.89 16.10
N TYR A 53 -9.35 -10.05 15.86
CA TYR A 53 -9.49 -8.60 15.70
C TYR A 53 -9.36 -8.18 14.24
N SER A 54 -9.85 -6.97 13.92
CA SER A 54 -9.56 -6.36 12.62
C SER A 54 -8.12 -5.84 12.60
N SER A 55 -7.40 -6.16 11.54
CA SER A 55 -6.09 -5.58 11.26
C SER A 55 -6.23 -4.27 10.48
N GLU A 56 -5.47 -3.26 10.87
CA GLU A 56 -5.39 -2.00 10.15
C GLU A 56 -4.16 -2.00 9.23
N LEU A 57 -4.39 -1.85 7.93
CA LEU A 57 -3.35 -1.75 6.92
C LEU A 57 -3.39 -0.35 6.30
N ILE A 58 -2.31 0.41 6.45
CA ILE A 58 -2.20 1.78 5.98
C ILE A 58 -1.08 1.86 4.94
N PHE A 59 -1.40 2.45 3.79
CA PHE A 59 -0.44 2.91 2.80
C PHE A 59 -0.38 4.43 2.92
N GLU A 60 0.63 4.92 3.64
CA GLU A 60 0.85 6.35 3.85
C GLU A 60 1.93 6.81 2.88
N GLY A 61 1.52 7.71 2.01
CA GLY A 61 2.42 8.39 1.14
C GLY A 61 2.86 9.73 1.72
N PHE A 62 4.11 10.11 1.46
CA PHE A 62 4.64 11.43 1.73
C PHE A 62 5.15 12.14 0.48
N ASN A 63 4.87 13.44 0.42
CA ASN A 63 5.45 14.36 -0.54
C ASN A 63 6.60 15.16 0.11
N ASP A 64 7.72 14.48 0.35
CA ASP A 64 8.84 15.02 1.14
C ASP A 64 9.67 16.08 0.39
N THR A 65 9.60 16.13 -0.94
CA THR A 65 10.45 17.00 -1.77
C THR A 65 9.73 18.21 -2.37
N TYR A 66 8.46 18.46 -2.01
CA TYR A 66 7.76 19.66 -2.47
C TYR A 66 8.37 20.94 -1.88
N ASN A 67 8.73 21.88 -2.76
CA ASN A 67 9.17 23.22 -2.39
C ASN A 67 8.30 24.27 -3.08
N SER A 68 7.61 25.10 -2.30
CA SER A 68 6.67 26.13 -2.76
C SER A 68 7.35 27.34 -3.44
N ASN A 69 8.68 27.37 -3.54
CA ASN A 69 9.45 28.55 -3.98
C ASN A 69 9.52 28.79 -5.51
N GLY A 70 8.57 28.28 -6.31
CA GLY A 70 8.21 28.95 -7.57
C GLY A 70 9.04 28.67 -8.84
N ALA A 71 9.80 27.57 -8.97
CA ALA A 71 10.41 27.23 -10.26
C ALA A 71 9.38 26.56 -11.20
N ASP A 72 9.25 27.01 -12.45
CA ASP A 72 8.19 26.67 -13.44
C ASP A 72 8.03 25.19 -13.86
N ASP A 73 8.66 24.23 -13.17
CA ASP A 73 8.51 22.78 -13.36
C ASP A 73 7.54 22.12 -12.35
N GLN A 74 6.67 22.91 -11.71
CA GLN A 74 5.82 22.57 -10.54
C GLN A 74 4.68 21.56 -10.74
N LEU A 75 4.87 20.55 -11.59
CA LEU A 75 4.15 19.29 -11.41
C LEU A 75 5.04 18.46 -10.49
N ASN A 76 4.62 18.26 -9.24
CA ASN A 76 5.18 17.23 -8.39
C ASN A 76 4.30 15.98 -8.57
N PRO A 77 4.53 15.19 -9.63
CA PRO A 77 3.73 14.02 -9.89
C PRO A 77 3.89 13.10 -8.68
N TRP A 78 2.76 12.64 -8.19
CA TRP A 78 2.75 11.75 -7.07
C TRP A 78 1.98 10.50 -7.44
N HIS A 79 2.66 9.36 -7.35
CA HIS A 79 2.12 8.10 -7.80
C HIS A 79 2.60 6.96 -6.92
N PHE A 80 1.66 6.12 -6.53
CA PHE A 80 1.94 4.84 -5.92
C PHE A 80 1.10 3.80 -6.62
N GLN A 81 1.73 2.70 -7.02
CA GLN A 81 1.01 1.54 -7.51
C GLN A 81 1.28 0.37 -6.60
N TYR A 82 0.23 -0.12 -5.94
CA TYR A 82 0.30 -1.32 -5.13
C TYR A 82 -0.94 -2.20 -5.31
N ARG A 83 -0.84 -3.45 -4.86
CA ARG A 83 -1.98 -4.34 -4.64
C ARG A 83 -1.74 -5.20 -3.39
N VAL A 84 -2.83 -5.65 -2.77
CA VAL A 84 -2.81 -6.67 -1.72
C VAL A 84 -3.57 -7.87 -2.23
N PHE A 85 -3.01 -9.06 -2.07
CA PHE A 85 -3.52 -10.26 -2.70
C PHE A 85 -3.21 -11.52 -1.88
N ALA A 86 -4.04 -12.54 -2.03
CA ALA A 86 -3.86 -13.84 -1.41
C ALA A 86 -3.37 -14.87 -2.44
N LYS A 87 -2.43 -15.71 -2.04
CA LYS A 87 -1.97 -16.89 -2.78
C LYS A 87 -2.43 -18.14 -2.06
N THR A 88 -3.00 -19.09 -2.79
CA THR A 88 -3.18 -20.47 -2.30
C THR A 88 -2.06 -21.33 -2.86
N ILE A 89 -1.33 -21.98 -1.97
CA ILE A 89 -0.19 -22.84 -2.27
C ILE A 89 -0.57 -24.29 -1.94
N ASP A 90 -0.29 -25.20 -2.86
CA ASP A 90 -0.50 -26.62 -2.65
C ASP A 90 0.58 -27.26 -1.77
N GLU A 91 0.45 -28.56 -1.53
CA GLU A 91 1.38 -29.33 -0.69
C GLU A 91 2.78 -29.46 -1.31
N ASN A 92 2.92 -29.22 -2.62
CA ASN A 92 4.17 -29.24 -3.36
C ASN A 92 4.83 -27.85 -3.47
N GLY A 93 4.24 -26.82 -2.85
CA GLY A 93 4.73 -25.45 -2.92
C GLY A 93 4.32 -24.69 -4.19
N LYS A 94 3.43 -25.24 -5.03
CA LYS A 94 2.97 -24.57 -6.25
C LYS A 94 1.81 -23.62 -5.93
N VAL A 95 1.87 -22.42 -6.49
CA VAL A 95 0.74 -21.47 -6.46
C VAL A 95 -0.38 -22.00 -7.36
N VAL A 96 -1.52 -22.33 -6.77
CA VAL A 96 -2.70 -22.86 -7.48
C VAL A 96 -3.80 -21.80 -7.66
N ARG A 97 -3.77 -20.73 -6.87
CA ARG A 97 -4.74 -19.65 -6.97
C ARG A 97 -4.13 -18.34 -6.48
N GLU A 98 -4.50 -17.24 -7.13
CA GLU A 98 -4.21 -15.89 -6.71
C GLU A 98 -5.50 -15.05 -6.76
N ILE A 99 -5.76 -14.24 -5.73
CA ILE A 99 -6.94 -13.39 -5.65
C ILE A 99 -6.53 -12.02 -5.10
N ASP A 100 -6.86 -10.95 -5.80
CA ASP A 100 -6.65 -9.58 -5.30
C ASP A 100 -7.68 -9.27 -4.19
N LEU A 101 -7.21 -8.78 -3.04
CA LEU A 101 -8.03 -8.22 -1.95
C LEU A 101 -8.19 -6.71 -2.13
N ILE A 102 -7.10 -6.03 -2.49
CA ILE A 102 -7.02 -4.58 -2.67
C ILE A 102 -6.31 -4.33 -4.00
N ARG A 103 -6.99 -3.64 -4.90
CA ARG A 103 -6.44 -3.20 -6.19
C ARG A 103 -6.92 -1.77 -6.45
N PRO A 104 -6.27 -0.77 -5.83
CA PRO A 104 -6.68 0.61 -5.96
C PRO A 104 -6.60 1.05 -7.42
N TYR A 105 -7.47 1.97 -7.78
CA TYR A 105 -7.38 2.67 -9.04
C TYR A 105 -6.23 3.67 -8.97
N ASN A 106 -5.11 3.33 -9.61
CA ASN A 106 -3.92 4.18 -9.63
C ASN A 106 -3.88 4.91 -10.97
N GLU A 107 -4.47 6.10 -11.00
CA GLU A 107 -4.10 7.08 -12.01
C GLU A 107 -2.89 7.85 -11.51
N ARG A 108 -1.96 8.15 -12.42
CA ARG A 108 -0.88 9.10 -12.13
C ARG A 108 -1.54 10.44 -11.83
N HIS A 109 -1.65 10.78 -10.55
CA HIS A 109 -2.14 12.08 -10.16
C HIS A 109 -1.06 13.09 -10.53
N LEU A 110 -1.37 13.95 -11.51
CA LEU A 110 -0.74 15.27 -11.58
C LEU A 110 -1.28 16.04 -10.37
N SER A 111 -0.69 15.77 -9.21
CA SER A 111 -1.21 16.16 -7.91
C SER A 111 -1.29 17.67 -7.78
N ASN A 112 -2.36 18.13 -7.12
CA ASN A 112 -2.37 19.44 -6.50
C ASN A 112 -1.10 19.54 -5.61
N PRO A 113 -0.19 20.48 -5.88
CA PRO A 113 1.10 20.57 -5.19
C PRO A 113 0.96 20.75 -3.67
N ASN A 114 -0.22 21.11 -3.19
CA ASN A 114 -0.50 21.32 -1.79
C ASN A 114 -0.77 20.03 -0.99
N ILE A 115 -0.86 18.85 -1.60
CA ILE A 115 -1.04 17.60 -0.83
C ILE A 115 0.32 17.17 -0.26
N LYS A 116 0.41 17.11 1.07
CA LYS A 116 1.60 16.70 1.84
C LYS A 116 1.64 15.19 2.11
N ALA A 117 0.50 14.61 2.45
CA ALA A 117 0.36 13.20 2.79
C ALA A 117 -0.95 12.62 2.24
N ILE A 118 -0.94 11.34 1.84
CA ILE A 118 -2.13 10.59 1.44
C ILE A 118 -2.13 9.27 2.19
N ASP A 119 -3.21 9.00 2.93
CA ASP A 119 -3.34 7.81 3.75
C ASP A 119 -4.47 6.96 3.16
N ASN A 120 -4.11 5.83 2.54
CA ASN A 120 -5.09 4.79 2.21
C ASN A 120 -5.10 3.76 3.34
N SER A 121 -6.13 3.80 4.18
CA SER A 121 -6.33 2.83 5.26
C SER A 121 -7.37 1.78 4.86
N TYR A 122 -7.09 0.53 5.22
CA TYR A 122 -7.95 -0.61 5.02
C TYR A 122 -8.06 -1.40 6.33
N GLN A 123 -9.27 -1.79 6.67
CA GLN A 123 -9.52 -2.72 7.78
C GLN A 123 -9.73 -4.12 7.21
N LEU A 124 -8.89 -5.07 7.59
CA LEU A 124 -8.98 -6.47 7.21
C LEU A 124 -9.48 -7.30 8.39
N ALA A 125 -10.42 -8.21 8.17
CA ALA A 125 -10.87 -9.12 9.21
C ALA A 125 -10.98 -10.55 8.69
N MET A 126 -10.69 -11.52 9.55
CA MET A 126 -10.89 -12.94 9.26
C MET A 126 -12.39 -13.22 9.12
N LYS A 127 -12.81 -13.69 7.94
CA LYS A 127 -14.18 -14.10 7.61
C LYS A 127 -14.13 -15.39 6.82
N GLU A 128 -14.85 -16.42 7.29
CA GLU A 128 -14.92 -17.71 6.58
C GLU A 128 -13.52 -18.32 6.32
N GLN A 129 -12.60 -18.19 7.29
CA GLN A 129 -11.20 -18.64 7.20
C GLN A 129 -10.34 -17.87 6.19
N GLU A 130 -10.77 -16.67 5.76
CA GLU A 130 -9.99 -15.79 4.90
C GLU A 130 -10.04 -14.33 5.39
N PHE A 131 -8.91 -13.62 5.36
CA PHE A 131 -8.94 -12.17 5.54
C PHE A 131 -9.65 -11.49 4.37
N LYS A 132 -10.61 -10.62 4.71
CA LYS A 132 -11.36 -9.79 3.76
C LYS A 132 -11.28 -8.33 4.18
N VAL A 133 -11.27 -7.43 3.21
CA VAL A 133 -11.42 -5.99 3.47
C VAL A 133 -12.86 -5.72 3.91
N ILE A 134 -13.03 -5.15 5.09
CA ILE A 134 -14.34 -4.81 5.67
C ILE A 134 -14.61 -3.31 5.73
N SER A 135 -13.56 -2.49 5.64
CA SER A 135 -13.66 -1.04 5.56
C SER A 135 -12.46 -0.45 4.82
N HIS A 136 -12.65 0.72 4.24
CA HIS A 136 -11.63 1.50 3.56
C HIS A 136 -11.87 2.99 3.81
N SER A 137 -10.81 3.76 4.01
CA SER A 137 -10.83 5.22 4.04
C SER A 137 -9.62 5.80 3.32
N LEU A 138 -9.84 6.92 2.64
CA LEU A 138 -8.80 7.76 2.04
C LEU A 138 -8.77 9.10 2.77
N ALA A 139 -7.63 9.46 3.34
CA ALA A 139 -7.40 10.79 3.89
C ALA A 139 -6.32 11.51 3.10
N GLN A 140 -6.53 12.81 2.83
CA GLN A 140 -5.54 13.68 2.20
C GLN A 140 -5.23 14.83 3.14
N ARG A 141 -3.94 15.07 3.38
CA ARG A 141 -3.47 16.17 4.23
C ARG A 141 -2.82 17.23 3.36
N TYR A 142 -3.28 18.46 3.49
CA TYR A 142 -2.76 19.59 2.71
C TYR A 142 -1.75 20.40 3.52
N SER A 143 -0.75 20.99 2.86
CA SER A 143 0.09 22.04 3.43
C SER A 143 -0.77 23.27 3.72
N GLN A 144 -0.66 23.83 4.93
CA GLN A 144 -1.19 25.15 5.26
C GLN A 144 -0.34 26.25 4.61
#